data_AF-A0A2T1CC46-F1
#
_entry.id   AF-A0A2T1CC46-F1
#
_cell.length_a   1.000
_cell.length_b   1.000
_cell.length_c   1.000
_cell.angle_alpha   90.00
_cell.angle_beta   90.00
_cell.angle_gamma   90.00
#
_symmetry.space_group_name_H-M   'P 1'
#
loop_
_entity.id
_entity.type
_entity.pdbx_description
1 polymer ?
#
loop_
_entity_poly.entity_id
_entity_poly.type
_entity_poly.pdbx_seq_one_letter_code
_entity_poly.pdbx_strand_id
1 'polypeptide(L)'
;MQAGISLEVRAQSMGHTPGMNDRGYKKRQSTQTTIDLLLNSNSNAIDFVTALAEAKKLIKEDENNREIVIKLLSVIYQKDSKALAELL
;
A
#
# COMPACT_ATOMS: atom_id res chain seq x y z
N MET A 1 9.90 1.15 16.21
CA MET A 1 11.06 1.97 16.63
C MET A 1 10.69 2.66 17.94
N GLN A 2 11.51 2.56 18.98
CA GLN A 2 11.21 3.23 20.25
C GLN A 2 11.41 4.73 20.05
N ALA A 3 10.32 5.49 20.07
CA ALA A 3 10.29 6.91 19.76
C ALA A 3 11.05 7.70 20.85
N GLY A 4 12.04 8.51 20.44
CA GLY A 4 12.60 9.56 21.31
C GLY A 4 14.12 9.75 21.29
N ILE A 5 14.90 8.78 20.81
CA ILE A 5 16.39 8.88 20.82
C ILE A 5 16.91 9.07 19.40
N SER A 6 17.74 10.09 19.18
CA SER A 6 18.34 10.32 17.85
C SER A 6 19.26 9.16 17.46
N LEU A 7 19.28 8.81 16.17
CA LEU A 7 20.10 7.68 15.67
C LEU A 7 21.60 7.90 15.90
N GLU A 8 22.03 9.15 15.96
CA GLU A 8 23.41 9.55 16.28
C GLU A 8 23.76 9.18 17.72
N VAL A 9 22.88 9.49 18.67
CA VAL A 9 23.05 9.11 20.07
C VAL A 9 23.05 7.58 20.20
N ARG A 10 22.15 6.88 19.50
CA ARG A 10 22.09 5.41 19.53
C ARG A 10 23.35 4.76 18.94
N ALA A 11 23.85 5.25 17.82
CA ALA A 11 25.06 4.71 17.19
C ALA A 11 26.29 4.97 18.05
N GLN A 12 26.39 6.14 18.67
CA GLN A 12 27.46 6.46 19.62
C GLN A 12 27.42 5.57 20.87
N SER A 13 26.24 5.30 21.43
CA SER A 13 26.11 4.38 22.58
C SER A 13 26.51 2.93 22.28
N MET A 14 26.50 2.53 21.00
CA MET A 14 26.99 1.21 20.56
C MET A 14 28.46 1.22 20.10
N GLY A 15 29.18 2.33 20.30
CA GLY A 15 30.58 2.47 19.95
C GLY A 15 30.85 2.66 18.45
N HIS A 16 29.83 3.01 17.66
CA HIS A 16 29.99 3.23 16.22
C HIS A 16 30.42 4.67 15.90
N THR A 17 31.32 4.80 14.92
CA THR A 17 31.75 6.11 14.41
C THR A 17 30.66 6.76 13.55
N PRO A 18 30.65 8.11 13.40
CA PRO A 18 29.65 8.80 12.58
C PRO A 18 29.55 8.27 11.14
N GLY A 19 30.68 7.89 10.52
CA GLY A 19 30.69 7.29 9.18
C GLY A 19 30.05 5.90 9.10
N MET A 20 30.08 5.12 10.19
CA MET A 20 29.34 3.85 10.28
C MET A 20 27.84 4.09 10.48
N ASN A 21 27.47 5.15 11.20
CA ASN A 21 26.07 5.55 11.40
C ASN A 21 25.39 5.97 10.08
N ASP A 22 26.07 6.78 9.28
CA ASP A 22 25.57 7.26 8.00
C ASP A 22 25.42 6.12 6.97
N ARG A 23 26.38 5.19 6.93
CA ARG A 23 26.33 4.03 6.01
C ARG A 23 25.32 2.97 6.40
N GLY A 24 25.13 2.73 7.70
CA GLY A 24 24.30 1.64 8.22
C GLY A 24 22.89 2.06 8.58
N TYR A 25 22.75 2.98 9.53
CA TYR A 25 21.47 3.31 10.15
C TYR A 25 20.67 4.33 9.35
N LYS A 26 21.30 5.42 8.87
CA LYS A 26 20.60 6.41 8.03
C LYS A 26 20.19 5.84 6.68
N LYS A 27 21.04 5.02 6.06
CA LYS A 27 20.72 4.32 4.81
C LYS A 27 19.53 3.34 4.96
N ARG A 28 19.45 2.63 6.09
CA ARG A 28 18.29 1.76 6.43
C ARG A 28 17.01 2.54 6.67
N GLN A 29 17.09 3.78 7.16
CA GLN A 29 15.91 4.65 7.27
C GLN A 29 15.40 5.14 5.90
N SER A 30 16.31 5.36 4.94
CA SER A 30 15.92 5.70 3.55
C SER A 30 15.43 4.51 2.72
N THR A 31 15.74 3.27 3.16
CA THR A 31 15.20 2.07 2.53
C THR A 31 13.94 1.69 3.28
N GLN A 32 12.80 2.17 2.79
CA GLN A 32 11.51 1.72 3.30
C GLN A 32 11.48 0.20 3.20
N THR A 33 11.35 -0.46 4.35
CA THR A 33 11.19 -1.91 4.34
C THR A 33 9.82 -2.24 3.73
N THR A 34 9.65 -3.46 3.21
CA THR A 34 8.32 -3.92 2.74
C THR A 34 7.25 -3.76 3.83
N ILE A 35 7.65 -3.88 5.09
CA ILE A 35 6.80 -3.64 6.26
C ILE A 35 6.41 -2.16 6.35
N ASP A 36 7.35 -1.23 6.16
CA ASP A 36 7.05 0.21 6.16
C ASP A 36 6.14 0.60 5.00
N LEU A 37 6.29 -0.01 3.84
CA LEU A 37 5.41 0.19 2.69
C LEU A 37 3.99 -0.30 2.98
N LEU A 38 3.83 -1.45 3.64
CA LEU A 38 2.52 -1.99 4.00
C LEU A 38 1.87 -1.17 5.12
N LEU A 39 2.62 -0.79 6.15
CA LEU A 39 2.12 0.01 7.28
C LEU A 39 1.74 1.44 6.88
N ASN A 40 2.44 2.02 5.90
CA ASN A 40 2.14 3.36 5.38
C ASN A 40 1.37 3.31 4.05
N SER A 41 1.03 2.12 3.54
CA SER A 41 0.14 2.01 2.39
C SER A 41 -1.19 2.62 2.80
N ASN A 42 -1.67 3.55 1.96
CA ASN A 42 -2.84 4.36 2.21
C ASN A 42 -4.00 3.44 2.60
N SER A 43 -4.34 3.41 3.88
CA SER A 43 -5.25 2.42 4.48
C SER A 43 -6.72 2.81 4.29
N ASN A 44 -6.96 3.95 3.64
CA ASN A 44 -8.29 4.44 3.35
C ASN A 44 -8.93 3.54 2.30
N ALA A 45 -10.04 2.92 2.67
CA ALA A 45 -10.83 2.14 1.73
C ALA A 45 -11.18 3.01 0.52
N ILE A 46 -10.88 2.51 -0.68
CA ILE A 46 -11.29 3.15 -1.92
C ILE A 46 -12.83 3.19 -1.91
N ASP A 47 -13.41 4.35 -2.20
CA ASP A 47 -14.86 4.46 -2.29
C ASP A 47 -15.39 3.68 -3.50
N PHE A 48 -16.63 3.22 -3.40
CA PHE A 48 -17.24 2.38 -4.44
C PHE A 48 -17.29 3.08 -5.82
N VAL A 49 -17.49 4.40 -5.85
CA VAL A 49 -17.63 5.15 -7.11
C VAL A 49 -16.29 5.20 -7.85
N THR A 50 -15.20 5.49 -7.14
CA THR A 50 -13.85 5.47 -7.71
C THR A 50 -13.47 4.07 -8.21
N ALA A 51 -13.74 3.03 -7.41
CA ALA A 51 -13.47 1.64 -7.82
C ALA A 51 -14.28 1.21 -9.04
N LEU A 52 -15.55 1.61 -9.13
CA LEU A 52 -16.40 1.33 -10.29
C LEU A 52 -15.88 2.03 -11.55
N ALA A 53 -15.41 3.28 -11.44
CA ALA A 53 -14.87 4.02 -12.57
C ALA A 53 -13.60 3.37 -13.14
N GLU A 54 -12.69 2.90 -12.26
CA GLU A 54 -11.49 2.18 -12.69
C GLU A 54 -11.81 0.80 -13.28
N ALA A 55 -12.75 0.06 -12.67
CA ALA A 55 -13.23 -1.20 -13.20
C ALA A 55 -13.78 -1.07 -14.64
N LYS A 56 -14.51 0.00 -14.94
CA LYS A 56 -15.00 0.29 -16.31
C LYS A 56 -13.87 0.51 -17.30
N LYS A 57 -12.78 1.16 -16.89
CA LYS A 57 -11.61 1.36 -17.77
C LYS A 57 -10.92 0.03 -18.05
N LEU A 58 -10.71 -0.77 -17.02
CA LEU A 58 -10.07 -2.09 -17.14
C LEU A 58 -10.89 -3.04 -18.04
N ILE A 59 -12.22 -3.04 -17.92
CA ILE A 59 -13.09 -3.85 -18.79
C ILE A 59 -13.06 -3.37 -20.24
N LYS A 60 -12.90 -2.06 -20.49
CA LYS A 60 -12.73 -1.54 -21.85
C LYS A 60 -11.39 -1.95 -22.47
N GLU A 61 -10.35 -2.15 -21.66
CA GLU A 61 -9.04 -2.59 -22.12
C GLU A 61 -8.98 -4.11 -22.37
N ASP A 62 -9.64 -4.91 -21.53
CA ASP A 62 -9.76 -6.36 -21.69
C ASP A 62 -11.12 -6.88 -21.20
N GLU A 63 -12.01 -7.12 -22.17
CA GLU A 63 -13.40 -7.53 -21.91
C GLU A 63 -13.50 -8.94 -21.29
N ASN A 64 -12.48 -9.79 -21.47
CA ASN A 64 -12.47 -11.14 -20.90
C ASN A 64 -12.45 -11.15 -19.37
N ASN A 65 -12.01 -10.05 -18.75
CA ASN A 65 -11.89 -9.95 -17.29
C ASN A 65 -13.17 -9.46 -16.61
N ARG A 66 -14.24 -9.15 -17.37
CA ARG A 66 -15.48 -8.57 -16.85
C ARG A 66 -16.08 -9.35 -15.68
N GLU A 67 -16.22 -10.66 -15.81
CA GLU A 67 -16.79 -11.49 -14.73
C GLU A 67 -15.93 -11.52 -13.47
N ILE A 68 -14.59 -11.52 -13.64
CA ILE A 68 -13.64 -11.55 -12.52
C ILE A 68 -13.71 -10.23 -11.75
N VAL A 69 -13.76 -9.11 -12.47
CA VAL A 69 -13.88 -7.76 -11.89
C VAL A 69 -15.21 -7.60 -11.14
N ILE A 70 -16.33 -8.09 -11.70
CA ILE A 70 -17.64 -8.08 -11.03
C ILE A 70 -17.59 -8.88 -9.73
N LYS A 71 -17.04 -10.11 -9.75
CA LYS A 71 -16.92 -10.94 -8.55
C LYS A 71 -16.08 -10.25 -7.48
N LEU A 72 -14.94 -9.68 -7.88
CA LEU A 72 -14.02 -8.96 -6.98
C LEU A 72 -14.72 -7.77 -6.30
N LEU A 73 -15.42 -6.93 -7.07
CA LEU A 73 -16.18 -5.79 -6.55
C LEU A 73 -17.31 -6.24 -5.63
N SER A 74 -17.99 -7.35 -5.94
CA SER A 74 -19.07 -7.88 -5.11
C SER A 74 -18.56 -8.28 -3.72
N VAL A 75 -17.36 -8.86 -3.63
CA VAL A 75 -16.74 -9.30 -2.37
C VAL A 75 -16.23 -8.10 -1.57
N ILE A 76 -15.53 -7.16 -2.23
CA ILE A 76 -14.96 -5.98 -1.55
C ILE A 76 -16.05 -5.07 -0.98
N TYR A 77 -17.12 -4.83 -1.74
CA TYR A 77 -18.17 -3.88 -1.38
C TYR A 77 -19.47 -4.52 -0.88
N GLN A 78 -19.53 -5.85 -0.77
CA GLN A 78 -20.70 -6.62 -0.35
C GLN A 78 -21.96 -6.25 -1.15
N LYS A 79 -21.82 -6.13 -2.47
CA LYS A 79 -22.90 -5.79 -3.41
C LYS A 79 -23.32 -7.01 -4.22
N ASP A 80 -24.56 -7.02 -4.70
CA ASP A 80 -25.03 -8.09 -5.58
C ASP A 80 -24.28 -8.04 -6.92
N SER A 81 -23.78 -9.20 -7.35
CA SER A 81 -23.07 -9.36 -8.62
C SER A 81 -23.96 -9.01 -9.82
N LYS A 82 -25.29 -9.24 -9.72
CA LYS A 82 -26.23 -8.89 -10.80
C LYS A 82 -26.32 -7.38 -11.01
N ALA A 83 -26.48 -6.62 -9.92
CA ALA A 83 -26.53 -5.17 -9.97
C ALA A 83 -25.21 -4.57 -10.48
N LEU A 84 -24.07 -5.19 -10.13
CA LEU A 84 -22.77 -4.76 -10.66
C LEU A 84 -22.60 -5.04 -12.14
N ALA A 85 -23.16 -6.15 -12.65
CA ALA A 85 -23.09 -6.50 -14.07
C ALA A 85 -23.87 -5.50 -14.97
N GLU A 86 -24.95 -4.90 -14.45
CA GLU A 86 -25.71 -3.84 -15.13
C GLU A 86 -24.97 -2.49 -15.13
N LEU A 87 -24.15 -2.26 -14.10
CA LEU A 87 -23.44 -1.00 -13.92
C LEU A 87 -22.12 -0.92 -14.70
N LEU A 88 -21.48 -2.06 -14.96
CA LEU A 88 -20.18 -2.19 -15.64
C LEU A 88 -20.34 -2.44 -17.14
#